data_AF-A0A318HPI2-F1
#
_entry.id   AF-A0A318HPI2-F1
#
_cell.length_a   1.000
_cell.length_b   1.000
_cell.length_c   1.000
_cell.angle_alpha   90.00
_cell.angle_beta   90.00
_cell.angle_gamma   90.00
#
_symmetry.space_group_name_H-M   'P 1'
#
loop_
_entity.id
_entity.type
_entity.pdbx_description
1 polymer ?
#
loop_
_entity_poly.entity_id
_entity_poly.type
_entity_poly.pdbx_seq_one_letter_code
_entity_poly.pdbx_strand_id
1 'polypeptide(L)' 'MTDPEQAAAEGALATEKLRRVLELFAPNATNVQIKTVHHHPGEIQIVDYRADLPNGSSVYAPYITFRGVV' A
#
# COMPACT_ATOMS: atom_id res chain seq x y z
N MET A 1 13.19 21.08 -12.99
CA MET A 1 12.93 21.01 -11.53
C MET A 1 11.52 20.46 -11.42
N THR A 2 11.33 19.25 -10.90
CA THR A 2 9.98 18.70 -10.75
C THR A 2 9.32 19.44 -9.59
N ASP A 3 8.22 20.13 -9.89
CA ASP A 3 7.45 20.86 -8.89
C ASP A 3 7.03 19.90 -7.76
N PRO A 4 7.24 20.28 -6.48
CA PRO A 4 6.87 19.44 -5.33
C PRO A 4 5.36 19.14 -5.30
N GLU A 5 4.55 19.99 -5.92
CA GLU A 5 3.11 19.81 -6.10
C GLU A 5 2.78 18.65 -7.06
N GLN A 6 3.59 18.45 -8.11
CA GLN A 6 3.46 17.32 -9.01
C GLN A 6 3.88 16.00 -8.34
N ALA A 7 4.98 16.01 -7.57
CA ALA A 7 5.41 14.85 -6.81
C ALA A 7 4.39 14.45 -5.72
N ALA A 8 3.72 15.43 -5.10
CA ALA A 8 2.63 15.18 -4.15
C ALA A 8 1.36 14.63 -4.82
N ALA A 9 1.00 15.13 -6.01
CA ALA A 9 -0.14 14.62 -6.78
C ALA A 9 0.10 13.19 -7.28
N GLU A 10 1.30 12.88 -7.76
CA GLU A 10 1.70 11.51 -8.14
C GLU A 10 1.74 10.59 -6.92
N GLY A 11 2.25 11.07 -5.78
CA GLY A 11 2.23 10.35 -4.51
C GLY A 11 0.80 10.06 -4.01
N ALA A 12 -0.12 11.01 -4.18
CA ALA A 12 -1.53 10.84 -3.80
C ALA A 12 -2.24 9.80 -4.68
N LEU A 13 -2.02 9.84 -6.00
CA LEU A 13 -2.52 8.83 -6.94
C LEU A 13 -1.97 7.43 -6.64
N ALA A 14 -0.67 7.33 -6.34
CA ALA A 14 -0.04 6.07 -5.94
C ALA A 14 -0.63 5.54 -4.63
N THR A 15 -0.89 6.42 -3.66
CA THR A 15 -1.48 6.06 -2.36
C THR A 15 -2.92 5.57 -2.51
N GLU A 16 -3.74 6.20 -3.36
CA GLU A 16 -5.12 5.73 -3.60
C GLU A 16 -5.14 4.39 -4.33
N LYS A 17 -4.31 4.20 -5.36
CA LYS A 17 -4.16 2.90 -6.04
C LYS A 17 -3.71 1.82 -5.05
N LEU A 18 -2.71 2.13 -4.21
CA LEU A 18 -2.20 1.22 -3.19
C LEU A 18 -3.30 0.82 -2.21
N ARG A 19 -4.08 1.80 -1.73
CA ARG A 19 -5.21 1.56 -0.84
C ARG A 19 -6.23 0.59 -1.46
N ARG A 20 -6.63 0.81 -2.72
CA ARG A 20 -7.56 -0.10 -3.41
C ARG A 20 -7.00 -1.51 -3.55
N VAL A 21 -5.72 -1.66 -3.84
CA VAL A 21 -5.12 -2.99 -3.97
C VAL A 21 -5.01 -3.69 -2.61
N LEU A 22 -4.71 -2.95 -1.54
CA LEU A 22 -4.74 -3.46 -0.18
C LEU A 22 -6.16 -3.85 0.27
N GLU A 23 -7.17 -3.10 -0.16
CA GLU A 23 -8.58 -3.44 0.03
C GLU A 23 -8.95 -4.71 -0.77
N LEU A 24 -8.37 -5.00 -1.92
CA LEU A 24 -8.59 -6.30 -2.60
C LEU A 24 -7.94 -7.46 -1.84
N PHE A 25 -6.82 -7.23 -1.16
CA PHE A 25 -6.08 -8.27 -0.44
C PHE A 25 -6.77 -8.67 0.86
N ALA A 26 -7.30 -7.69 1.60
CA ALA A 26 -8.07 -7.91 2.82
C ALA A 26 -9.29 -6.96 2.87
N PRO A 27 -10.35 -7.23 2.08
CA PRO A 27 -11.48 -6.30 1.87
C PRO A 27 -12.28 -6.02 3.14
N ASN A 28 -12.26 -6.97 4.06
CA ASN A 28 -12.99 -6.86 5.31
C ASN A 28 -12.07 -6.53 6.48
N ALA A 29 -10.82 -6.10 6.25
CA ALA A 29 -9.93 -5.78 7.35
C ALA A 29 -10.53 -4.65 8.22
N THR A 30 -10.65 -4.91 9.52
CA THR A 30 -11.13 -3.91 10.49
C THR A 30 -10.02 -2.96 10.90
N ASN A 31 -8.77 -3.41 10.79
CA ASN A 31 -7.59 -2.63 11.09
C ASN A 31 -6.45 -3.03 10.14
N VAL A 32 -5.82 -2.05 9.50
CA VAL A 32 -4.69 -2.27 8.59
C VAL A 32 -3.50 -1.48 9.11
N GLN A 33 -2.38 -2.16 9.33
CA GLN A 33 -1.12 -1.58 9.76
C GLN A 33 -0.07 -1.82 8.68
N ILE A 34 0.60 -0.75 8.31
CA ILE A 34 1.71 -0.76 7.34
C ILE A 34 2.87 -0.05 8.01
N LYS A 35 3.99 -0.75 8.16
CA LYS A 35 5.16 -0.16 8.81
C LYS A 35 5.92 0.77 7.87
N THR A 36 6.21 0.28 6.66
CA THR A 36 7.02 1.01 5.69
C THR A 36 6.51 0.79 4.28
N VAL A 37 6.52 1.85 3.48
CA VAL A 37 6.29 1.79 2.03
C VAL A 37 7.52 2.34 1.32
N HIS A 38 8.14 1.52 0.48
CA HIS A 38 9.22 1.93 -0.40
C HIS A 38 8.67 2.17 -1.80
N HIS A 39 8.89 3.37 -2.31
CA HIS A 39 8.56 3.75 -3.67
C HIS A 39 9.83 3.66 -4.52
N HIS A 40 9.82 2.75 -5.48
CA HIS A 40 10.87 2.62 -6.49
C HIS A 40 10.31 2.95 -7.88
N PRO A 41 11.15 3.34 -8.85
CA PRO A 41 10.70 3.53 -10.22
C PRO A 41 10.13 2.21 -10.78
N GLY A 42 8.81 2.15 -11.02
CA GLY A 42 8.13 0.98 -11.58
C GLY A 42 7.65 -0.06 -10.57
N GLU A 43 7.95 0.10 -9.28
CA GLU A 43 7.43 -0.78 -8.23
C GLU A 43 7.17 -0.06 -6.90
N ILE A 44 6.16 -0.52 -6.16
CA ILE A 44 5.88 -0.12 -4.78
C ILE A 44 6.05 -1.35 -3.91
N GLN A 45 6.88 -1.26 -2.88
CA GLN A 45 7.07 -2.34 -1.92
C GLN A 45 6.54 -1.91 -0.55
N ILE A 46 5.57 -2.66 -0.03
CA ILE A 46 5.12 -2.58 1.35
C ILE A 46 5.91 -3.59 2.18
N VAL A 47 6.44 -3.13 3.31
CA VAL A 47 7.15 -3.96 4.27
C VAL A 47 6.35 -4.00 5.57
N ASP A 48 6.18 -5.21 6.09
CA ASP A 48 5.49 -5.50 7.34
C ASP A 48 4.01 -5.04 7.29
N TYR A 49 3.24 -5.67 6.40
CA TYR A 49 1.81 -5.49 6.31
C TYR A 49 1.08 -6.40 7.28
N ARG A 50 0.14 -5.84 8.03
CA ARG A 50 -0.79 -6.58 8.87
C ARG A 50 -2.21 -6.09 8.67
N ALA A 51 -3.13 -7.01 8.49
CA ALA A 51 -4.56 -6.72 8.47
C ALA A 51 -5.29 -7.63 9.46
N ASP A 52 -6.03 -7.04 10.40
CA ASP A 52 -6.89 -7.77 11.31
C ASP A 52 -8.28 -7.91 10.66
N LEU A 53 -8.81 -9.14 10.67
CA LEU A 53 -10.10 -9.49 10.10
C LEU A 53 -11.18 -9.54 11.19
N PRO A 54 -12.46 -9.34 10.84
CA PRO A 54 -13.57 -9.29 11.79
C PRO A 54 -13.86 -10.64 12.46
N ASN A 55 -13.32 -11.73 11.91
CA ASN A 55 -13.39 -13.05 12.52
C ASN A 55 -12.31 -13.27 13.61
N GLY A 56 -11.53 -12.24 13.95
CA GLY A 56 -10.45 -12.30 14.94
C GLY A 56 -9.13 -12.89 14.43
N SER A 57 -9.05 -13.26 13.14
CA SER A 57 -7.80 -13.68 12.51
C SER A 57 -7.02 -12.48 11.99
N SER A 58 -5.69 -12.62 11.84
CA SER A 58 -4.86 -11.59 11.21
C SER A 58 -4.17 -12.14 9.97
N VAL A 59 -4.12 -11.34 8.91
CA VAL A 59 -3.27 -11.56 7.74
C VAL A 59 -1.96 -10.82 7.98
N TYR A 60 -0.85 -11.53 7.90
CA TYR A 60 0.49 -10.95 7.97
C TYR A 60 1.22 -11.22 6.66
N ALA A 61 1.70 -10.16 6.02
CA ALA A 61 2.51 -10.24 4.83
C ALA A 61 3.79 -9.41 5.07
N PRO A 62 4.95 -10.06 5.25
CA PRO A 62 6.19 -9.35 5.57
C PRO A 62 6.66 -8.46 4.41
N TYR A 63 6.34 -8.84 3.16
CA TYR A 63 6.66 -8.09 1.96
C TYR A 63 5.52 -8.20 0.95
N ILE A 64 5.01 -7.08 0.46
CA ILE A 64 4.09 -7.01 -0.67
C ILE A 64 4.71 -6.10 -1.72
N THR A 65 5.01 -6.65 -2.91
CA THR A 65 5.57 -5.87 -4.01
C THR A 65 4.54 -5.74 -5.13
N PHE A 66 4.24 -4.50 -5.51
CA PHE A 66 3.40 -4.17 -6.65
C PHE A 66 4.29 -3.69 -7.78
N ARG A 67 4.29 -4.42 -8.90
CA ARG A 67 5.04 -4.08 -10.11
C ARG A 67 4.10 -3.47 -11.15
N GLY A 68 4.52 -2.40 -11.81
CA GLY A 68 3.73 -1.75 -12.86
C GLY A 68 2.64 -0.78 -12.36
N VAL A 69 2.72 -0.35 -11.10
CA VAL A 69 1.89 0.75 -10.59
C VAL A 69 2.59 2.07 -10.94
N VAL A 70 2.47 2.44 -12.22
CA VAL A 70 2.76 3.80 -12.73
C VAL A 70 1.46 4.25 -13.38
#